data_AF-A0A0U5AW47-F1
#
_entry.id   AF-A0A0U5AW47-F1
#
_cell.length_a   1.000
_cell.length_b   1.000
_cell.length_c   1.000
_cell.angle_alpha   90.00
_cell.angle_beta   90.00
_cell.angle_gamma   90.00
#
_symmetry.space_group_name_H-M   'P 1'
#
loop_
_entity.id
_entity.type
_entity.pdbx_description
1 polymer ?
#
loop_
_entity_poly.entity_id
_entity_poly.type
_entity_poly.pdbx_seq_one_letter_code
_entity_poly.pdbx_strand_id
1 'polypeptide(L)' 'MDKAFTKQVKAAFEEFAGRKVKDKVIDIAVRHAQRIQETDPSLSTEDCIDQAIMKTIKDGVVF' A
#
# COMPACT_ATOMS: atom_id res chain seq x y z
N MET A 1 8.52 -3.43 11.26
CA MET A 1 7.98 -2.75 10.06
C MET A 1 8.94 -1.65 9.68
N ASP A 2 9.34 -1.61 8.42
CA ASP A 2 10.19 -0.55 7.89
C ASP A 2 9.42 0.78 7.89
N LYS A 3 9.89 1.76 8.67
CA LYS A 3 9.20 3.05 8.84
C LYS A 3 9.22 3.90 7.57
N ALA A 4 10.22 3.71 6.70
CA ALA A 4 10.33 4.46 5.44
C ALA A 4 9.34 3.89 4.41
N PHE A 5 9.25 2.56 4.31
CA PHE A 5 8.31 1.88 3.42
C PHE A 5 6.85 2.18 3.79
N THR A 6 6.50 2.13 5.09
CA THR A 6 5.16 2.51 5.55
C THR A 6 4.82 3.96 5.18
N LYS A 7 5.80 4.88 5.23
CA LYS A 7 5.59 6.27 4.84
C LYS A 7 5.34 6.42 3.33
N GLN A 8 6.02 5.64 2.49
CA GLN A 8 5.81 5.63 1.05
C GLN A 8 4.41 5.12 0.69
N VAL A 9 4.00 3.97 1.25
CA VAL A 9 2.64 3.42 1.05
C VAL A 9 1.58 4.42 1.49
N LYS A 10 1.78 5.07 2.65
CA LYS A 10 0.85 6.10 3.14
C LYS A 10 0.73 7.28 2.18
N ALA A 11 1.85 7.83 1.75
CA ALA A 11 1.86 8.97 0.84
C ALA A 11 1.16 8.63 -0.49
N ALA A 12 1.51 7.49 -1.11
CA ALA A 12 0.91 7.04 -2.35
C ALA A 12 -0.60 6.78 -2.21
N PHE A 13 -1.04 6.17 -1.11
CA PHE A 13 -2.46 5.92 -0.87
C PHE A 13 -3.23 7.22 -0.62
N GLU A 14 -2.69 8.14 0.18
CA GLU A 14 -3.33 9.45 0.42
C GLU A 14 -3.41 10.30 -0.85
N GLU A 15 -2.37 10.24 -1.71
CA GLU A 15 -2.35 10.86 -3.03
C GLU A 15 -3.42 10.26 -3.95
N PHE A 16 -3.46 8.93 -4.08
CA PHE A 16 -4.49 8.23 -4.84
C PHE A 16 -5.91 8.55 -4.36
N ALA A 17 -6.10 8.63 -3.04
CA ALA A 17 -7.39 8.89 -2.41
C ALA A 17 -7.85 10.35 -2.49
N GLY A 18 -6.92 11.28 -2.74
CA GLY A 18 -7.14 12.72 -2.60
C GLY A 18 -7.48 13.16 -1.16
N ARG A 19 -7.23 12.32 -0.15
CA ARG A 19 -7.55 12.59 1.26
C ARG A 19 -6.72 11.73 2.21
N LYS A 20 -6.73 12.11 3.49
CA LYS A 20 -6.12 11.29 4.55
C LYS A 20 -6.80 9.93 4.65
N VAL A 21 -5.99 8.89 4.77
CA VAL A 21 -6.42 7.50 4.91
C VAL A 21 -6.18 7.05 6.35
N LYS A 22 -7.10 6.28 6.92
CA LYS A 22 -6.95 5.77 8.29
C LYS A 22 -5.71 4.87 8.39
N ASP A 23 -4.95 4.99 9.47
CA ASP A 23 -3.70 4.22 9.65
C ASP A 23 -3.94 2.70 9.57
N LYS A 24 -5.09 2.20 10.04
CA LYS A 24 -5.46 0.77 9.90
C LYS A 24 -5.54 0.30 8.44
N VAL A 25 -5.98 1.17 7.53
CA VAL A 25 -6.06 0.88 6.09
C VAL A 25 -4.65 0.90 5.49
N ILE A 26 -3.80 1.85 5.92
CA ILE A 26 -2.39 1.89 5.54
C ILE A 26 -1.66 0.61 5.99
N ASP A 27 -1.90 0.12 7.22
CA ASP A 27 -1.29 -1.13 7.71
C ASP A 27 -1.70 -2.36 6.88
N ILE A 28 -2.91 -2.35 6.31
CA ILE A 28 -3.36 -3.41 5.40
C ILE A 28 -2.62 -3.28 4.05
N ALA A 29 -2.56 -2.07 3.48
CA ALA A 29 -1.85 -1.80 2.24
C ALA A 29 -0.36 -2.13 2.34
N VAL A 30 0.31 -1.79 3.45
CA VAL A 30 1.72 -2.11 3.69
C VAL A 30 1.93 -3.63 3.67
N ARG A 31 1.06 -4.40 4.32
CA ARG A 31 1.15 -5.86 4.31
C ARG A 31 0.93 -6.45 2.92
N HIS A 32 0.04 -5.85 2.12
CA HIS A 32 -0.13 -6.25 0.73
C HIS A 32 1.10 -5.94 -0.11
N ALA A 33 1.68 -4.75 0.02
CA ALA A 33 2.86 -4.33 -0.72
C ALA A 33 4.07 -5.20 -0.39
N GLN A 34 4.28 -5.52 0.89
CA GLN A 34 5.33 -6.46 1.32
C GLN A 34 5.13 -7.85 0.71
N ARG A 35 3.90 -8.39 0.77
CA ARG A 35 3.60 -9.70 0.18
C ARG A 35 3.84 -9.73 -1.32
N ILE A 36 3.48 -8.66 -2.05
CA ILE A 36 3.70 -8.57 -3.49
C ILE A 36 5.20 -8.54 -3.78
N GLN A 37 5.98 -7.74 -3.05
CA GLN A 37 7.43 -7.66 -3.20
C GLN A 37 8.13 -9.00 -2.89
N GLU A 38 7.64 -9.76 -1.92
CA GLU A 38 8.14 -11.11 -1.60
C GLU A 38 7.78 -12.14 -2.69
N THR A 39 6.60 -11.99 -3.33
CA THR A 39 6.09 -12.93 -4.34
C THR A 39 6.68 -12.66 -5.71
N ASP A 40 6.91 -11.39 -6.03
CA ASP A 40 7.46 -10.95 -7.29
C ASP A 40 8.57 -9.90 -7.07
N PRO A 41 9.81 -10.35 -6.83
CA PRO A 41 10.94 -9.45 -6.60
C PRO A 41 11.39 -8.71 -7.86
N SER A 42 10.79 -9.01 -9.03
CA SER A 42 11.08 -8.29 -10.28
C SER A 42 10.31 -6.98 -10.40
N LEU A 43 9.24 -6.81 -9.62
CA LEU A 43 8.46 -5.59 -9.55
C LEU A 43 9.23 -4.48 -8.83
N SER A 44 9.07 -3.26 -9.32
CA SER A 44 9.56 -2.09 -8.61
C SER A 44 8.78 -1.91 -7.31
N THR A 45 9.40 -1.19 -6.36
CA THR A 45 8.73 -0.80 -5.11
C THR A 45 7.44 -0.03 -5.38
N GLU A 46 7.43 0.84 -6.40
CA GLU A 46 6.25 1.64 -6.77
C GLU A 46 5.13 0.75 -7.31
N ASP A 47 5.44 -0.19 -8.21
CA ASP A 47 4.46 -1.14 -8.74
C ASP A 47 3.85 -2.02 -7.63
N CYS A 48 4.67 -2.42 -6.64
CA CYS A 48 4.20 -3.18 -5.49
C CYS A 48 3.20 -2.37 -4.66
N ILE A 49 3.46 -1.06 -4.47
CA ILE A 49 2.60 -0.16 -3.71
C ILE A 49 1.28 0.09 -4.46
N ASP A 50 1.33 0.36 -5.77
CA ASP A 50 0.13 0.60 -6.57
C ASP A 50 -0.80 -0.63 -6.60
N GLN A 51 -0.22 -1.81 -6.80
CA GLN A 51 -0.98 -3.06 -6.75
C GLN A 51 -1.56 -3.32 -5.35
N ALA A 52 -0.81 -2.97 -4.30
CA ALA A 52 -1.29 -3.10 -2.92
C ALA A 52 -2.45 -2.17 -2.61
N ILE A 53 -2.42 -0.93 -3.08
CA ILE A 53 -3.52 0.04 -2.94
C ILE A 53 -4.76 -0.49 -3.65
N MET A 54 -4.62 -0.91 -4.91
CA MET A 54 -5.71 -1.50 -5.69
C MET A 54 -6.32 -2.73 -5.02
N LYS A 55 -5.47 -3.62 -4.47
CA LYS A 55 -5.92 -4.80 -3.74
C LYS A 55 -6.66 -4.44 -2.46
N THR A 56 -6.14 -3.47 -1.70
CA THR A 56 -6.78 -2.99 -0.45
C THR A 56 -8.18 -2.46 -0.71
N ILE A 57 -8.36 -1.70 -1.79
CA ILE A 57 -9.66 -1.18 -2.21
C ILE A 57 -10.59 -2.32 -2.66
N LYS A 58 -10.08 -3.26 -3.47
CA LYS A 58 -10.83 -4.42 -3.96
C LYS A 58 -11.32 -5.32 -2.83
N ASP A 59 -10.55 -5.45 -1.75
CA ASP A 59 -10.91 -6.21 -0.56
C ASP A 59 -12.00 -5.51 0.30
N GLY A 60 -12.58 -4.40 -0.19
CA GLY A 60 -13.65 -3.68 0.48
C GLY A 60 -13.17 -2.82 1.65
N VAL A 61 -11.85 -2.67 1.81
CA VAL A 61 -11.25 -1.81 2.82
C VAL A 61 -11.24 -0.38 2.29
N VAL A 62 -12.40 0.26 2.39
CA VAL A 62 -12.58 1.67 2.01
C VAL A 62 -12.36 2.59 3.21
N PHE A 63 -11.46 3.56 3.01
CA PHE A 63 -11.18 4.79 3.76
C PHE A 63 -11.75 4.95 5.18
#